data_AF-A0A9X6ZVX0-F1
#
_entry.id   AF-A0A9X6ZVX0-F1
#
_cell.length_a   1.000
_cell.length_b   1.000
_cell.length_c   1.000
_cell.angle_alpha   90.00
_cell.angle_beta   90.00
_cell.angle_gamma   90.00
#
_symmetry.space_group_name_H-M   'P 1'
#
loop_
_entity.id
_entity.type
_entity.pdbx_description
1 polymer ?
#
loop_
_entity_poly.entity_id
_entity_poly.type
_entity_poly.pdbx_seq_one_letter_code
_entity_poly.pdbx_strand_id
1 'polypeptide(L)' 'MTVGIYIRVSTEEQARDGFSISAQREKLKAYCVAQDWDNFKFYVDEGVSAKDTNRPQLSILLYLPK' A
#
# COMPACT_ATOMS: atom_id res chain seq x y z
N MET A 1 2.80 5.86 -17.45
CA MET A 1 2.40 6.48 -16.17
C MET A 1 2.95 5.63 -15.04
N THR A 2 3.41 6.23 -13.94
CA THR A 2 3.94 5.51 -12.77
C THR A 2 2.95 5.62 -11.62
N VAL A 3 2.53 4.49 -11.05
CA VAL A 3 1.52 4.43 -9.99
C VAL A 3 2.11 3.93 -8.67
N GLY A 4 1.90 4.68 -7.59
CA GLY A 4 2.23 4.24 -6.23
C GLY A 4 0.99 3.68 -5.54
N ILE A 5 1.08 2.44 -5.06
CA ILE A 5 0.01 1.77 -4.33
C ILE A 5 0.39 1.69 -2.86
N TYR A 6 -0.36 2.39 -1.99
CA TYR A 6 -0.13 2.40 -0.55
C TYR A 6 -1.14 1.52 0.19
N ILE A 7 -0.65 0.64 1.06
CA ILE A 7 -1.44 -0.28 1.89
C ILE A 7 -0.98 -0.12 3.34
N ARG A 8 -1.93 -0.12 4.28
CA ARG A 8 -1.63 -0.02 5.71
C ARG A 8 -2.63 -0.78 6.56
N VAL A 9 -2.15 -1.44 7.61
CA VAL A 9 -2.97 -2.00 8.70
C VAL A 9 -2.45 -1.54 10.04
N SER A 10 -3.34 -1.30 11.02
CA SER A 10 -2.96 -0.67 12.30
C SER A 10 -2.36 -1.66 13.30
N THR A 11 -2.70 -2.94 13.19
CA THR A 11 -2.16 -4.01 14.03
C THR A 11 -1.70 -5.19 13.18
N GLU A 12 -0.77 -5.99 13.71
CA GLU A 12 -0.38 -7.24 13.04
C GLU A 12 -1.52 -8.24 12.95
N GLU A 13 -2.41 -8.26 13.94
CA GLU A 13 -3.59 -9.12 13.94
C GLU A 13 -4.54 -8.77 12.79
N GLN A 14 -4.69 -7.48 12.47
CA GLN A 14 -5.43 -7.06 11.28
C GLN A 14 -4.74 -7.45 9.97
N ALA A 15 -3.41 -7.54 9.95
CA ALA A 15 -2.65 -8.06 8.82
C ALA A 15 -2.95 -9.55 8.57
N ARG A 16 -3.18 -10.30 9.66
CA ARG A 16 -3.43 -11.75 9.66
C ARG A 16 -4.91 -12.11 9.40
N ASP A 17 -5.86 -11.49 10.11
CA ASP A 17 -7.22 -12.04 10.24
C ASP A 17 -8.37 -11.13 9.74
N GLY A 18 -8.19 -9.81 9.69
CA GLY A 18 -9.32 -8.86 9.48
C GLY A 18 -9.57 -8.40 8.05
N PHE A 19 -8.50 -7.99 7.34
CA PHE A 19 -8.47 -7.60 5.92
C PHE A 19 -7.03 -7.75 5.45
N SER A 20 -6.67 -8.97 5.03
CA SER A 20 -5.27 -9.28 4.75
C SER A 20 -4.68 -8.32 3.72
N ILE A 21 -3.42 -7.96 3.93
CA ILE A 21 -2.65 -7.14 2.98
C ILE A 21 -2.65 -7.78 1.60
N SER A 22 -2.64 -9.11 1.54
CA SER A 22 -2.75 -9.89 0.31
C SER A 22 -4.04 -9.57 -0.47
N ALA A 23 -5.20 -9.53 0.19
CA ALA A 23 -6.46 -9.19 -0.46
C ALA A 23 -6.47 -7.74 -0.98
N GLN A 24 -5.90 -6.80 -0.22
CA GLN A 24 -5.75 -5.41 -0.65
C GLN A 24 -4.82 -5.28 -1.86
N ARG A 25 -3.69 -6.00 -1.86
CA ARG A 25 -2.73 -6.05 -2.98
C ARG A 25 -3.40 -6.56 -4.25
N GLU A 26 -4.14 -7.66 -4.15
CA GLU A 26 -4.81 -8.26 -5.30
C GLU A 26 -5.84 -7.32 -5.92
N LYS A 27 -6.70 -6.71 -5.08
CA LYS A 27 -7.72 -5.76 -5.55
C LYS A 27 -7.11 -4.54 -6.22
N LEU A 28 -6.07 -3.95 -5.64
CA LEU A 28 -5.41 -2.75 -6.19
C LEU A 28 -4.60 -3.07 -7.45
N LYS A 29 -3.98 -4.25 -7.52
CA LYS A 29 -3.34 -4.74 -8.74
C LYS A 29 -4.36 -4.92 -9.87
N ALA A 30 -5.47 -5.59 -9.59
CA ALA A 30 -6.52 -5.82 -10.57
C ALA A 30 -7.09 -4.50 -11.11
N TYR A 31 -7.24 -3.50 -10.25
CA TYR A 31 -7.63 -2.15 -10.65
C TYR A 31 -6.60 -1.51 -11.59
N CYS A 32 -5.30 -1.57 -11.27
CA CYS A 32 -4.26 -1.02 -12.16
C CYS A 32 -4.25 -1.71 -13.53
N VAL A 33 -4.38 -3.04 -13.55
CA VAL A 33 -4.44 -3.81 -14.81
C VAL A 33 -5.67 -3.43 -15.63
N ALA A 34 -6.84 -3.28 -15.01
CA ALA A 34 -8.07 -2.86 -15.70
C ALA A 34 -8.02 -1.42 -16.24
N GLN A 35 -7.00 -0.65 -15.89
CA GLN A 35 -6.76 0.70 -16.38
C GLN A 35 -5.55 0.78 -17.34
N ASP A 36 -4.95 -0.36 -17.73
CA ASP A 36 -3.71 -0.43 -18.51
C ASP A 36 -2.53 0.29 -17.83
N TRP A 37 -2.47 0.23 -16.49
CA TRP A 37 -1.39 0.80 -15.69
C TRP A 37 -0.41 -0.29 -15.28
N ASP A 38 0.55 -0.59 -16.14
CA ASP A 38 1.46 -1.73 -15.94
C ASP A 38 2.64 -1.40 -15.02
N ASN A 39 2.95 -0.12 -14.83
CA ASN A 39 4.08 0.34 -14.02
C ASN A 39 3.60 0.85 -12.65
N PHE A 40 3.46 -0.07 -11.70
CA PHE A 40 3.09 0.24 -10.32
C PHE A 40 4.07 -0.33 -9.28
N LYS A 41 4.13 0.31 -8.12
CA LYS A 41 4.92 -0.14 -6.97
C LYS A 41 4.08 -0.13 -5.69
N PHE A 42 4.22 -1.18 -4.88
CA PHE A 42 3.56 -1.28 -3.58
C PHE A 42 4.41 -0.69 -2.44
N TYR A 43 3.74 -0.02 -1.51
CA TYR A 43 4.25 0.59 -0.30
C TYR A 43 3.36 0.10 0.85
N VAL A 44 3.91 -0.70 1.76
CA VAL A 44 3.11 -1.45 2.73
C VAL A 44 3.58 -1.24 4.17
N ASP A 45 2.74 -0.61 4.98
CA ASP A 45 2.98 -0.38 6.40
C ASP A 45 2.11 -1.33 7.26
N GLU A 46 2.72 -2.38 7.81
CA GLU A 46 2.05 -3.38 8.65
C GLU A 46 2.20 -3.04 10.13
N GLY A 47 1.11 -3.05 10.89
CA GLY A 47 1.14 -2.71 12.32
C GLY A 47 1.44 -1.23 12.60
N VAL A 48 1.19 -0.34 11.64
CA VAL A 48 1.51 1.09 11.76
C VAL A 48 0.22 1.90 11.92
N SER A 49 0.18 2.71 12.98
CA SER A 49 -0.94 3.60 13.28
C SER A 49 -1.19 4.65 12.18
N ALA A 50 -2.46 5.03 12.01
CA ALA A 50 -2.86 6.13 11.12
C ALA A 50 -2.79 7.53 11.77
N LYS A 51 -2.34 7.62 13.04
CA LYS A 51 -2.40 8.85 13.84
C LYS A 51 -1.65 10.03 13.21
N ASP A 52 -0.52 9.77 12.55
CA ASP A 52 0.30 10.79 11.91
C ASP A 52 0.88 10.26 10.58
N THR A 53 1.82 10.99 9.97
CA THR A 53 2.49 10.62 8.71
C THR A 53 3.86 9.97 8.90
N ASN A 54 4.28 9.67 10.15
CA ASN A 54 5.53 8.98 10.46
C ASN A 54 5.38 7.47 10.15
N ARG A 55 5.21 7.17 8.87
CA ARG A 55 4.90 5.84 8.36
C ARG A 55 5.94 5.48 7.30
N PRO A 56 6.80 4.47 7.55
CA PRO A 56 8.00 4.23 6.76
C PRO A 56 7.75 4.18 5.26
N GLN A 57 6.76 3.40 4.82
CA GLN A 57 6.49 3.23 3.39
C GLN A 57 5.76 4.43 2.79
N LEU A 58 4.94 5.14 3.58
CA LEU A 58 4.34 6.40 3.14
C LEU A 58 5.42 7.45 2.87
N SER A 59 6.41 7.58 3.75
CA SER A 59 7.52 8.52 3.54
C SER A 59 8.26 8.21 2.24
N ILE A 60 8.58 6.93 1.98
CA ILE A 60 9.23 6.55 0.72
C ILE A 60 8.35 6.92 -0.48
N LEU A 61 7.04 6.65 -0.44
CA LEU A 61 6.12 7.00 -1.52
C LEU A 61 6.12 8.51 -1.83
N LEU A 62 6.11 9.35 -0.79
CA LEU A 62 6.03 10.81 -0.94
C LEU A 62 7.35 11.44 -1.40
N TYR A 63 8.50 10.85 -1.05
CA TYR A 63 9.82 11.42 -1.28
C TYR A 63 10.65 10.71 -2.36
N LEU A 64 10.02 9.87 -3.20
CA LEU A 64 10.72 9.34 -4.37
C LEU A 64 11.24 10.49 -5.25
N PRO A 65 12.53 10.50 -5.63
CA PRO A 65 13.00 11.40 -6.67
C PRO A 65 12.23 11.08 -7.97
N LYS A 66 11.69 12.13 -8.58
CA LYS A 66 10.93 12.04 -9.84
C LYS A 66 11.79 11.52 -10.99
#